data_AF-V5IE21-F1
#
_entry.id   AF-V5IE21-F1
#
_cell.length_a   1.000
_cell.length_b   1.000
_cell.length_c   1.000
_cell.angle_alpha   90.00
_cell.angle_beta   90.00
_cell.angle_gamma   90.00
#
_symmetry.space_group_name_H-M   'P 1'
#
loop_
_entity.id
_entity.type
_entity.pdbx_description
1 polymer ?
#
loop_
_entity_poly.entity_id
_entity_poly.type
_entity_poly.pdbx_seq_one_letter_code
_entity_poly.pdbx_strand_id
1 'polypeptide(L)'
;RKRGRPRKYPIAQGLEYVDTPEGRRVLKQEKLTDTFKQRKKIDRFEGMPEEEVAKRTLPDHLVPNLDIVIIGINPGLFAAFKGHHYAGPGNHFWRCLFLAGLIPEPMTAVDDFKLIQYGIGFTNIVARTTRSSADLSRKEIKEGAEILMDKLKIFQPRIAVFNGKGIYE
;
A
#
# COMPACT_ATOMS: atom_id res chain seq x y z
N ARG A 1 -51.45 10.73 -58.72
CA ARG A 1 -49.97 10.84 -58.64
C ARG A 1 -49.52 10.66 -57.19
N LYS A 2 -49.11 9.45 -56.79
CA LYS A 2 -48.59 9.14 -55.44
C LYS A 2 -47.19 9.74 -55.30
N ARG A 3 -46.98 10.67 -54.36
CA ARG A 3 -45.67 11.27 -54.07
C ARG A 3 -44.83 10.24 -53.29
N GLY A 4 -43.71 9.82 -53.87
CA GLY A 4 -42.81 8.83 -53.28
C GLY A 4 -42.13 9.36 -52.00
N ARG A 5 -41.98 8.48 -51.02
CA ARG A 5 -41.29 8.74 -49.75
C ARG A 5 -39.78 8.91 -50.02
N PRO A 6 -39.10 9.95 -49.52
CA PRO A 6 -37.65 10.06 -49.71
C PRO A 6 -36.91 8.96 -48.95
N ARG A 7 -35.86 8.40 -49.56
CA ARG A 7 -35.00 7.36 -48.98
C ARG A 7 -34.21 7.94 -47.79
N LYS A 8 -34.24 7.25 -46.65
CA LYS A 8 -33.34 7.49 -45.51
C LYS A 8 -32.01 6.78 -45.76
N TYR A 9 -30.90 7.50 -45.65
CA TYR A 9 -29.56 6.91 -45.49
C TYR A 9 -29.21 6.85 -43.99
N PRO A 10 -28.37 5.89 -43.54
CA PRO A 10 -28.06 5.74 -42.12
C PRO A 10 -27.24 6.94 -41.62
N ILE A 11 -27.69 7.53 -40.51
CA ILE A 11 -27.00 8.60 -39.79
C ILE A 11 -25.80 7.94 -39.08
N ALA A 12 -24.59 8.28 -39.51
CA ALA A 12 -23.38 7.99 -38.75
C ALA A 12 -23.42 8.82 -37.45
N GLN A 13 -23.15 8.13 -36.34
CA GLN A 13 -23.33 8.56 -34.96
C GLN A 13 -22.68 9.92 -34.61
N GLY A 14 -23.47 10.82 -34.01
CA GLY A 14 -23.06 11.62 -32.85
C GLY A 14 -22.05 12.77 -33.00
N LEU A 15 -21.70 13.21 -34.21
CA LEU A 15 -20.80 14.36 -34.39
C LEU A 15 -21.60 15.61 -34.78
N GLU A 16 -21.53 16.65 -33.93
CA GLU A 16 -22.01 17.99 -34.27
C GLU A 16 -20.96 18.70 -35.14
N TYR A 17 -21.40 19.45 -36.13
CA TYR A 17 -20.53 20.16 -37.07
C TYR A 17 -20.88 21.65 -37.12
N VAL A 18 -19.88 22.51 -37.34
CA VAL A 18 -20.04 23.95 -37.58
C VAL A 18 -19.51 24.27 -38.96
N ASP A 19 -20.32 24.99 -39.74
CA ASP A 19 -19.91 25.50 -41.04
C ASP A 19 -19.10 26.80 -40.84
N THR A 20 -17.88 26.82 -41.36
CA THR A 20 -16.99 28.01 -41.39
C THR A 20 -16.75 28.43 -42.84
N PRO A 21 -16.29 29.67 -43.11
CA PRO A 21 -15.95 30.11 -44.48
C PRO A 21 -14.94 29.21 -45.20
N GLU A 22 -14.17 28.43 -44.44
CA GLU A 22 -13.13 27.49 -44.90
C GLU A 22 -13.65 26.03 -44.99
N GLY A 23 -14.94 25.79 -44.74
CA GLY A 23 -15.58 24.47 -44.79
C GLY A 23 -16.15 23.97 -43.46
N ARG A 24 -16.80 22.80 -43.50
CA ARG A 24 -17.49 22.16 -42.36
C ARG A 24 -16.49 21.52 -41.41
N ARG A 25 -16.47 21.95 -40.13
CA ARG A 25 -15.58 21.43 -39.07
C ARG A 25 -16.36 20.69 -37.99
N VAL A 26 -15.76 19.65 -37.41
CA VAL A 26 -16.33 18.90 -36.28
C VAL A 26 -16.25 19.75 -35.01
N LEU A 27 -17.36 19.91 -34.27
CA LEU A 27 -17.37 20.47 -32.93
C LEU A 27 -16.70 19.48 -31.98
N LYS A 28 -15.54 19.86 -31.44
CA LYS A 28 -14.88 19.10 -30.38
C LYS A 28 -15.63 19.39 -29.08
N GLN A 29 -16.52 18.50 -28.65
CA GLN A 29 -17.08 18.55 -27.30
C GLN A 29 -15.95 18.23 -26.31
N GLU A 30 -15.48 19.24 -25.58
CA GLU A 30 -14.61 19.04 -24.42
C GLU A 30 -15.40 18.24 -23.38
N LYS A 31 -14.89 17.06 -23.01
CA LYS A 31 -15.53 16.26 -21.96
C LYS A 31 -15.24 16.96 -20.63
N LEU A 32 -16.25 17.07 -19.75
CA LEU A 32 -16.11 17.55 -18.36
C LEU A 32 -14.97 16.84 -17.58
N THR A 33 -14.50 15.69 -18.04
CA THR A 33 -13.35 14.97 -17.48
C THR A 33 -12.00 15.63 -17.76
N ASP A 34 -11.89 16.47 -18.79
CA ASP A 34 -10.64 17.11 -19.22
C ASP A 34 -10.26 18.32 -18.34
N THR A 35 -11.19 18.83 -17.52
CA THR A 35 -10.97 19.97 -16.62
C THR A 35 -10.52 19.58 -15.21
N PHE A 36 -10.49 18.28 -14.87
CA PHE A 36 -9.90 17.84 -13.61
C PHE A 36 -8.38 17.99 -13.71
N LYS A 37 -7.84 19.06 -13.11
CA LYS A 37 -6.40 19.19 -12.85
C LYS A 37 -5.91 17.87 -12.24
N GLN A 38 -5.09 17.13 -12.99
CA GLN A 38 -4.42 15.95 -12.45
C GLN A 38 -3.71 16.40 -11.17
N ARG A 39 -4.14 15.88 -10.02
CA ARG A 39 -3.49 16.15 -8.74
C ARG A 39 -2.01 15.80 -8.92
N LYS A 40 -1.12 16.76 -8.67
CA LYS A 40 0.33 16.49 -8.66
C LYS A 40 0.56 15.27 -7.77
N LYS A 41 1.25 14.26 -8.28
CA LYS A 41 1.71 13.13 -7.46
C LYS A 41 2.47 13.72 -6.28
N ILE A 42 1.95 13.52 -5.07
CA ILE A 42 2.64 13.93 -3.85
C ILE A 42 3.90 13.06 -3.77
N ASP A 43 5.06 13.71 -3.67
CA ASP A 43 6.30 13.00 -3.40
C ASP A 43 6.26 12.45 -1.97
N ARG A 44 6.15 11.13 -1.86
CA ARG A 44 6.05 10.41 -0.58
C ARG A 44 7.40 9.87 -0.11
N PHE A 45 8.42 9.90 -0.98
CA PHE A 45 9.66 9.14 -0.83
C PHE A 45 10.90 10.00 -1.12
N GLU A 46 10.77 11.33 -0.97
CA GLU A 46 11.88 12.29 -1.09
C GLU A 46 12.65 12.13 -2.42
N GLY A 47 11.90 11.95 -3.51
CA GLY A 47 12.42 11.77 -4.86
C GLY A 47 12.77 10.33 -5.25
N MET A 48 12.70 9.37 -4.32
CA MET A 48 12.98 7.97 -4.61
C MET A 48 11.83 7.31 -5.40
N PRO A 49 12.13 6.61 -6.52
CA PRO A 49 11.13 5.83 -7.25
C PRO A 49 10.55 4.70 -6.41
N GLU A 50 9.26 4.39 -6.58
CA GLU A 50 8.61 3.30 -5.83
C GLU A 50 9.27 1.94 -6.11
N GLU A 51 9.79 1.75 -7.32
CA GLU A 51 10.51 0.54 -7.73
C GLU A 51 11.83 0.37 -6.98
N GLU A 52 12.45 1.46 -6.54
CA GLU A 52 13.65 1.42 -5.71
C GLU A 52 13.29 1.17 -4.24
N VAL A 53 12.23 1.82 -3.74
CA VAL A 53 11.69 1.55 -2.40
C VAL A 53 11.27 0.08 -2.25
N ALA A 54 10.63 -0.50 -3.27
CA ALA A 54 10.19 -1.90 -3.26
C ALA A 54 11.35 -2.92 -3.19
N LYS A 55 12.57 -2.51 -3.53
CA LYS A 55 13.78 -3.35 -3.37
C LYS A 55 14.34 -3.33 -1.94
N ARG A 56 13.93 -2.36 -1.12
CA ARG A 56 14.34 -2.31 0.28
C ARG A 56 13.62 -3.39 1.08
N THR A 57 14.29 -3.88 2.12
CA THR A 57 13.70 -4.72 3.15
C THR A 57 13.68 -3.94 4.47
N LEU A 58 12.96 -4.47 5.45
CA LEU A 58 12.90 -3.92 6.79
C LEU A 58 13.56 -4.92 7.77
N PRO A 59 14.62 -4.53 8.49
CA PRO A 59 15.27 -5.41 9.46
C PRO A 59 14.33 -5.83 10.59
N ASP A 60 14.50 -7.06 11.06
CA ASP A 60 13.82 -7.55 12.25
C ASP A 60 14.44 -6.95 13.52
N HIS A 61 13.60 -6.75 14.54
CA HIS A 61 14.01 -6.45 15.91
C HIS A 61 13.75 -7.68 16.76
N LEU A 62 14.66 -8.65 16.72
CA LEU A 62 14.53 -9.93 17.42
C LEU A 62 15.75 -10.18 18.31
N VAL A 63 15.50 -10.43 19.58
CA VAL A 63 16.46 -10.91 20.58
C VAL A 63 15.82 -12.02 21.41
N PRO A 64 16.60 -12.91 22.04
CA PRO A 64 16.03 -13.91 22.95
C PRO A 64 15.26 -13.28 24.12
N ASN A 65 14.30 -14.03 24.67
CA ASN A 65 13.55 -13.67 25.90
C ASN A 65 12.65 -12.42 25.80
N LEU A 66 12.17 -12.09 24.60
CA LEU A 66 11.13 -11.06 24.46
C LEU A 66 9.79 -11.55 25.03
N ASP A 67 9.03 -10.65 25.65
CA ASP A 67 7.66 -10.93 26.06
C ASP A 67 6.74 -11.03 24.84
N ILE A 68 6.90 -10.12 23.88
CA ILE A 68 6.04 -9.99 22.70
C ILE A 68 6.91 -9.87 21.45
N VAL A 69 6.53 -10.59 20.39
CA VAL A 69 6.98 -10.29 19.03
C VAL A 69 5.76 -9.93 18.19
N ILE A 70 5.76 -8.71 17.65
CA ILE A 70 4.74 -8.25 16.71
C ILE A 70 5.11 -8.76 15.31
N ILE A 71 4.20 -9.52 14.72
CA ILE A 71 4.36 -10.15 13.41
C ILE A 71 3.45 -9.44 12.42
N GLY A 72 4.03 -8.63 11.54
CA GLY A 72 3.34 -8.02 10.42
C GLY A 72 3.23 -8.96 9.21
N ILE A 73 2.47 -8.53 8.19
CA ILE A 73 2.36 -9.27 6.93
C ILE A 73 3.67 -9.16 6.15
N ASN A 74 4.00 -7.92 5.75
CA ASN A 74 5.19 -7.55 5.03
C ASN A 74 5.39 -6.03 5.10
N PRO A 75 6.60 -5.51 4.80
CA PRO A 75 6.81 -4.07 4.80
C PRO A 75 5.98 -3.36 3.71
N GLY A 76 5.22 -2.35 4.12
CA GLY A 76 4.65 -1.39 3.18
C GLY A 76 5.72 -0.42 2.66
N LEU A 77 5.51 0.16 1.47
CA LEU A 77 6.47 1.09 0.86
C LEU A 77 6.99 2.18 1.82
N PHE A 78 6.12 2.81 2.61
CA PHE A 78 6.55 3.89 3.51
C PHE A 78 7.41 3.39 4.68
N ALA A 79 7.11 2.20 5.21
CA ALA A 79 7.92 1.56 6.26
C ALA A 79 9.30 1.17 5.72
N ALA A 80 9.35 0.59 4.51
CA ALA A 80 10.60 0.25 3.83
C ALA A 80 11.43 1.48 3.44
N PHE A 81 10.76 2.56 3.01
CA PHE A 81 11.41 3.83 2.71
C PHE A 81 12.06 4.44 3.96
N LYS A 82 11.31 4.53 5.06
CA LYS A 82 11.81 5.08 6.32
C LYS A 82 12.74 4.14 7.07
N GLY A 83 12.71 2.83 6.78
CA GLY A 83 13.49 1.83 7.50
C GLY A 83 12.97 1.55 8.92
N HIS A 84 11.68 1.81 9.17
CA HIS A 84 11.09 1.68 10.49
C HIS A 84 9.73 0.97 10.47
N HIS A 85 9.49 0.16 11.51
CA HIS A 85 8.24 -0.60 11.65
C HIS A 85 7.04 0.33 11.82
N TYR A 86 5.99 0.04 11.04
CA TYR A 86 4.71 0.76 11.10
C TYR A 86 4.80 2.29 10.89
N ALA A 87 5.79 2.78 10.12
CA ALA A 87 5.98 4.21 9.86
C ALA A 87 4.90 4.89 9.01
N GLY A 88 3.98 4.13 8.40
CA GLY A 88 2.96 4.69 7.51
C GLY A 88 2.06 5.71 8.23
N PRO A 89 1.76 6.88 7.63
CA PRO A 89 1.02 7.96 8.31
C PRO A 89 -0.42 7.60 8.71
N GLY A 90 -1.01 6.57 8.09
CA GLY A 90 -2.32 6.04 8.46
C GLY A 90 -2.27 4.79 9.34
N ASN A 91 -1.09 4.38 9.81
CA ASN A 91 -0.96 3.19 10.63
C ASN A 91 -1.27 3.51 12.11
N HIS A 92 -2.12 2.70 12.74
CA HIS A 92 -2.55 2.93 14.12
C HIS A 92 -1.65 2.29 15.18
N PHE A 93 -0.66 1.46 14.78
CA PHE A 93 0.13 0.64 15.70
C PHE A 93 0.68 1.43 16.89
N TRP A 94 1.43 2.49 16.64
CA TRP A 94 2.09 3.31 17.68
C TRP A 94 1.10 3.95 18.64
N ARG A 95 -0.01 4.48 18.10
CA ARG A 95 -1.08 5.05 18.92
C ARG A 95 -1.77 4.00 19.78
N CYS A 96 -2.07 2.83 19.20
CA CYS A 96 -2.69 1.73 19.94
C CYS A 96 -1.76 1.17 21.02
N LEU A 97 -0.47 1.04 20.73
CA LEU A 97 0.54 0.55 21.66
C LEU A 97 0.61 1.42 22.93
N PHE A 98 0.64 2.74 22.75
CA PHE A 98 0.60 3.68 23.86
C PHE A 98 -0.73 3.67 24.61
N LEU A 99 -1.87 3.75 23.90
CA LEU A 99 -3.19 3.78 24.53
C LEU A 99 -3.54 2.48 25.27
N ALA A 100 -2.96 1.35 24.86
CA ALA A 100 -3.08 0.07 25.55
C ALA A 100 -2.20 -0.03 26.81
N GLY A 101 -1.33 0.96 27.07
CA GLY A 101 -0.41 0.95 28.20
C GLY A 101 0.76 -0.03 28.07
N LEU A 102 1.08 -0.46 26.85
CA LEU A 102 2.24 -1.35 26.58
C LEU A 102 3.57 -0.61 26.57
N ILE A 103 3.55 0.72 26.46
CA ILE A 103 4.70 1.61 26.62
C ILE A 103 4.34 2.80 27.51
N PRO A 104 5.31 3.34 28.28
CA PRO A 104 5.03 4.37 29.28
C PRO A 104 4.75 5.76 28.67
N GLU A 105 5.22 6.01 27.46
CA GLU A 105 5.12 7.30 26.78
C GLU A 105 4.81 7.12 25.29
N PRO A 106 4.23 8.14 24.62
CA PRO A 106 4.00 8.09 23.18
C PRO A 106 5.32 7.98 22.42
N MET A 107 5.46 6.91 21.63
CA MET A 107 6.60 6.68 20.74
C MET A 107 6.15 6.70 19.28
N THR A 108 7.12 6.83 18.38
CA THR A 108 6.90 6.80 16.94
C THR A 108 7.73 5.70 16.28
N ALA A 109 7.56 5.52 14.96
CA ALA A 109 8.33 4.54 14.21
C ALA A 109 9.85 4.69 14.35
N VAL A 110 10.37 5.91 14.53
CA VAL A 110 11.82 6.12 14.72
C VAL A 110 12.35 5.54 16.03
N ASP A 111 11.46 5.19 16.97
CA ASP A 111 11.78 4.63 18.27
C ASP A 111 11.70 3.09 18.30
N ASP A 112 11.43 2.42 17.16
CA ASP A 112 11.16 0.99 17.09
C ASP A 112 12.24 0.09 17.70
N PHE A 113 13.50 0.42 17.53
CA PHE A 113 14.61 -0.29 18.14
C PHE A 113 14.61 -0.23 19.68
N LYS A 114 14.03 0.81 20.29
CA LYS A 114 13.96 0.96 21.75
C LYS A 114 12.98 -0.02 22.39
N LEU A 115 12.00 -0.53 21.63
CA LEU A 115 10.98 -1.45 22.14
C LEU A 115 11.53 -2.77 22.65
N ILE A 116 12.73 -3.15 22.21
CA ILE A 116 13.46 -4.29 22.78
C ILE A 116 13.64 -4.13 24.30
N GLN A 117 13.86 -2.90 24.79
CA GLN A 117 14.00 -2.61 26.24
C GLN A 117 12.69 -2.82 27.01
N TYR A 118 11.57 -2.83 26.30
CA TYR A 118 10.23 -3.09 26.83
C TYR A 118 9.77 -4.53 26.57
N GLY A 119 10.67 -5.41 26.11
CA GLY A 119 10.34 -6.81 25.81
C GLY A 119 9.52 -6.98 24.52
N ILE A 120 9.50 -5.99 23.63
CA ILE A 120 8.70 -6.00 22.40
C ILE A 120 9.63 -6.00 21.18
N GLY A 121 9.51 -7.02 20.33
CA GLY A 121 10.22 -7.14 19.06
C GLY A 121 9.31 -7.10 17.84
N PHE A 122 9.94 -7.12 16.66
CA PHE A 122 9.26 -6.99 15.37
C PHE A 122 9.81 -7.95 14.33
N THR A 123 8.90 -8.54 13.56
CA THR A 123 9.22 -9.23 12.31
C THR A 123 8.02 -9.20 11.36
N ASN A 124 8.19 -9.76 10.16
CA ASN A 124 7.11 -9.97 9.20
C ASN A 124 7.12 -11.40 8.68
N ILE A 125 5.96 -11.90 8.24
CA ILE A 125 5.88 -13.19 7.53
C ILE A 125 6.70 -13.12 6.24
N VAL A 126 6.46 -12.10 5.41
CA VAL A 126 7.16 -11.94 4.14
C VAL A 126 8.10 -10.74 4.20
N ALA A 127 9.36 -10.96 3.82
CA ALA A 127 10.39 -9.90 3.84
C ALA A 127 10.26 -8.89 2.69
N ARG A 128 9.60 -9.28 1.58
CA ARG A 128 9.46 -8.44 0.38
C ARG A 128 8.55 -7.25 0.64
N THR A 129 9.04 -6.07 0.31
CA THR A 129 8.24 -4.83 0.33
C THR A 129 7.22 -4.80 -0.79
N THR A 130 5.98 -4.43 -0.47
CA THR A 130 4.93 -4.21 -1.48
C THR A 130 4.10 -2.96 -1.19
N ARG A 131 3.30 -2.55 -2.17
CA ARG A 131 2.30 -1.48 -1.96
C ARG A 131 1.13 -2.00 -1.13
N SER A 132 0.69 -3.23 -1.40
CA SER A 132 -0.39 -3.90 -0.71
C SER A 132 -0.02 -5.34 -0.38
N SER A 133 -0.51 -5.85 0.75
CA SER A 133 -0.40 -7.29 1.06
C SER A 133 -1.11 -8.17 0.03
N ALA A 134 -2.07 -7.61 -0.73
CA ALA A 134 -2.70 -8.30 -1.85
C ALA A 134 -1.74 -8.62 -3.02
N ASP A 135 -0.57 -7.97 -3.07
CA ASP A 135 0.47 -8.19 -4.08
C ASP A 135 1.40 -9.38 -3.70
N LEU A 136 1.12 -10.06 -2.59
CA LEU A 136 1.83 -11.26 -2.17
C LEU A 136 1.14 -12.52 -2.71
N SER A 137 1.93 -13.43 -3.26
CA SER A 137 1.42 -14.74 -3.63
C SER A 137 1.25 -15.63 -2.40
N ARG A 138 0.33 -16.61 -2.49
CA ARG A 138 0.16 -17.64 -1.45
C ARG A 138 1.46 -18.42 -1.18
N LYS A 139 2.28 -18.61 -2.22
CA LYS A 139 3.57 -19.29 -2.12
C LYS A 139 4.52 -18.51 -1.21
N GLU A 140 4.65 -17.20 -1.42
CA GLU A 140 5.49 -16.35 -0.58
C GLU A 140 5.04 -16.33 0.88
N ILE A 141 3.73 -16.28 1.12
CA ILE A 141 3.18 -16.32 2.49
C ILE A 141 3.53 -17.66 3.16
N LYS A 142 3.38 -18.78 2.44
CA LYS A 142 3.70 -20.11 2.98
C LYS A 142 5.20 -20.25 3.30
N GLU A 143 6.07 -19.84 2.37
CA GLU A 143 7.53 -19.85 2.58
C GLU A 143 7.92 -18.93 3.74
N GLY A 144 7.31 -17.76 3.81
CA GLY A 144 7.50 -16.81 4.92
C GLY A 144 7.06 -17.36 6.27
N ALA A 145 5.97 -18.14 6.31
CA ALA A 145 5.50 -18.79 7.53
C ALA A 145 6.49 -19.85 8.04
N GLU A 146 7.10 -20.63 7.15
CA GLU A 146 8.14 -21.59 7.51
C GLU A 146 9.37 -20.88 8.12
N ILE A 147 9.82 -19.80 7.49
CA ILE A 147 10.92 -18.96 8.00
C ILE A 147 10.58 -18.34 9.35
N LEU A 148 9.36 -17.81 9.51
CA LEU A 148 8.89 -17.24 10.76
C LEU A 148 8.88 -18.29 11.87
N MET A 149 8.40 -19.50 11.60
CA MET A 149 8.39 -20.57 12.58
C MET A 149 9.79 -20.91 13.09
N ASP A 150 10.79 -20.90 12.21
CA ASP A 150 12.18 -21.12 12.62
C ASP A 150 12.71 -19.97 13.48
N LYS A 151 12.40 -18.71 13.15
CA LYS A 151 12.72 -17.56 14.01
C LYS A 151 12.08 -17.71 15.39
N LEU A 152 10.80 -18.07 15.46
CA LEU A 152 10.09 -18.21 16.73
C LEU A 152 10.66 -19.35 17.60
N LYS A 153 11.11 -20.47 17.01
CA LYS A 153 11.82 -21.54 17.74
C LYS A 153 13.16 -21.09 18.30
N ILE A 154 13.87 -20.20 17.58
CA ILE A 154 15.18 -19.68 17.98
C ILE A 154 15.03 -18.63 19.08
N PHE A 155 14.18 -17.62 18.87
CA PHE A 155 14.07 -16.46 19.77
C PHE A 155 13.11 -16.67 20.94
N GLN A 156 12.19 -17.64 20.82
CA GLN A 156 11.27 -18.09 21.87
C GLN A 156 10.58 -16.94 22.64
N PRO A 157 9.88 -16.02 21.95
CA PRO A 157 9.13 -15.01 22.65
C PRO A 157 7.97 -15.63 23.42
N ARG A 158 7.54 -15.00 24.51
CA ARG A 158 6.42 -15.51 25.32
C ARG A 158 5.10 -15.45 24.55
N ILE A 159 4.94 -14.43 23.71
CA ILE A 159 3.73 -14.20 22.90
C ILE A 159 4.13 -13.80 21.48
N ALA A 160 3.63 -14.55 20.49
CA ALA A 160 3.66 -14.17 19.08
C ALA A 160 2.35 -13.46 18.71
N VAL A 161 2.41 -12.16 18.40
CA VAL A 161 1.23 -11.33 18.12
C VAL A 161 1.12 -11.10 16.62
N PHE A 162 0.12 -11.73 15.99
CA PHE A 162 -0.15 -11.55 14.57
C PHE A 162 -0.95 -10.27 14.35
N ASN A 163 -0.30 -9.26 13.75
CA ASN A 163 -0.93 -7.99 13.39
C ASN A 163 -1.64 -8.11 12.03
N GLY A 164 -2.69 -8.91 12.00
CA GLY A 164 -3.51 -9.18 10.82
C GLY A 164 -4.16 -10.56 10.91
N LYS A 165 -5.48 -10.64 10.69
CA LYS A 165 -6.20 -11.92 10.77
C LYS A 165 -5.73 -12.93 9.70
N GLY A 166 -5.62 -12.49 8.46
CA GLY A 166 -5.29 -13.36 7.32
C GLY A 166 -3.85 -13.89 7.29
N ILE A 167 -2.99 -13.47 8.21
CA ILE A 167 -1.64 -14.05 8.37
C ILE A 167 -1.57 -15.07 9.50
N TYR A 168 -2.63 -15.18 10.29
CA TYR A 168 -2.77 -16.22 11.31
C TYR A 168 -3.52 -17.46 10.76
N GLU A 169 -4.52 -17.23 9.91
CA GLU A 169 -5.28 -18.27 9.18
C GLU A 169 -4.42 -18.99 8.13
#